data_AF-A0A7K4DPT9-F1
#
_entry.id   AF-A0A7K4DPT9-F1
#
_cell.length_a   1.000
_cell.length_b   1.000
_cell.length_c   1.000
_cell.angle_alpha   90.00
_cell.angle_beta   90.00
_cell.angle_gamma   90.00
#
_symmetry.space_group_name_H-M   'P 1'
#
loop_
_entity.id
_entity.type
_entity.pdbx_description
1 polymer ?
#
loop_
_entity_poly.entity_id
_entity_poly.type
_entity_poly.pdbx_seq_one_letter_code
_entity_poly.pdbx_strand_id
1 'polypeptide(L)'
;MTIEFAQIISTLDQRPNTIDPVPVFMDQNDAISGIGHSNEHPADIRIESSGTYVLIAAPQVGRTSGNGPSSIDFWLRKNGQDIPNSNIRAVVNDDDHKDVIVNQTMMPFQAGDIINVMMAVEKTGEGLGIEAIKTQGRPLIPSIIFSMHKIKDQVNGHWASSEKGTKKIWVEG
;
A
#
# COMPACT_ATOMS: atom_id res chain seq x y z
N MET A 1 -23.23 3.19 -11.54
CA MET A 1 -22.43 3.32 -10.31
C MET A 1 -21.11 2.66 -10.62
N THR A 2 -20.01 3.42 -10.62
CA THR A 2 -18.67 2.85 -10.82
C THR A 2 -18.29 2.11 -9.54
N ILE A 3 -17.66 0.95 -9.66
CA ILE A 3 -17.02 0.29 -8.53
C ILE A 3 -15.56 0.71 -8.58
N GLU A 4 -15.11 1.49 -7.59
CA GLU A 4 -13.72 1.93 -7.53
C GLU A 4 -12.84 0.85 -6.88
N PHE A 5 -11.86 0.36 -7.64
CA PHE A 5 -10.91 -0.63 -7.18
C PHE A 5 -9.59 -0.54 -7.97
N ALA A 6 -8.54 -1.10 -7.39
CA ALA A 6 -7.26 -1.26 -8.04
C ALA A 6 -6.60 -2.58 -7.62
N GLN A 7 -6.00 -3.27 -8.58
CA GLN A 7 -4.95 -4.25 -8.39
C GLN A 7 -3.75 -3.80 -9.22
N ILE A 8 -2.69 -3.40 -8.53
CA ILE A 8 -1.48 -2.83 -9.10
C ILE A 8 -0.31 -3.65 -8.57
N ILE A 9 0.63 -4.01 -9.42
CA ILE A 9 1.74 -4.88 -9.05
C ILE A 9 3.08 -4.27 -9.44
N SER A 10 4.15 -4.80 -8.83
CA SER A 10 5.49 -4.64 -9.36
C SER A 10 6.05 -5.97 -9.84
N THR A 11 6.56 -6.02 -11.07
CA THR A 11 7.22 -7.18 -11.66
C THR A 11 8.74 -7.16 -11.47
N LEU A 12 9.25 -6.17 -10.73
CA LEU A 12 10.68 -5.87 -10.59
C LEU A 12 11.14 -6.04 -9.15
N ASP A 13 12.39 -6.49 -8.99
CA ASP A 13 13.08 -6.44 -7.70
C ASP A 13 13.30 -4.98 -7.27
N GLN A 14 13.13 -4.70 -5.99
CA GLN A 14 13.40 -3.37 -5.42
C GLN A 14 14.25 -3.52 -4.16
N ARG A 15 15.53 -3.18 -4.29
CA ARG A 15 16.54 -3.31 -3.25
C ARG A 15 17.12 -1.92 -2.94
N PRO A 16 16.71 -1.28 -1.83
CA PRO A 16 17.22 0.05 -1.47
C PRO A 16 18.74 0.07 -1.29
N ASN A 17 19.37 1.13 -1.77
CA ASN A 17 20.79 1.43 -1.56
C ASN A 17 21.01 2.46 -0.43
N THR A 18 19.95 2.81 0.29
CA THR A 18 19.94 3.67 1.48
C THR A 18 19.09 3.01 2.57
N ILE A 19 19.32 3.42 3.82
CA ILE A 19 18.45 3.10 4.97
C ILE A 19 17.31 4.11 5.11
N ASP A 20 17.39 5.24 4.39
CA ASP A 20 16.31 6.22 4.36
C ASP A 20 15.07 5.61 3.71
N PRO A 21 13.86 6.03 4.13
CA PRO A 21 12.63 5.61 3.49
C PRO A 21 12.60 5.89 1.99
N VAL A 22 12.22 4.87 1.21
CA VAL A 22 11.97 4.99 -0.23
C VAL A 22 10.54 4.54 -0.56
N PRO A 23 9.88 5.16 -1.55
CA PRO A 23 8.59 4.67 -2.01
C PRO A 23 8.77 3.37 -2.81
N VAL A 24 7.81 2.46 -2.67
CA VAL A 24 7.73 1.24 -3.48
C VAL A 24 7.10 1.58 -4.83
N PHE A 25 7.75 1.15 -5.91
CA PHE A 25 7.27 1.35 -7.27
C PHE A 25 6.43 0.17 -7.75
N MET A 26 5.45 0.44 -8.61
CA MET A 26 4.60 -0.54 -9.28
C MET A 26 4.57 -0.21 -10.78
N ASP A 27 4.87 -1.18 -11.63
CA ASP A 27 5.07 -0.98 -13.07
C ASP A 27 3.91 -1.52 -13.93
N GLN A 28 2.92 -2.17 -13.30
CA GLN A 28 1.80 -2.79 -14.01
C GLN A 28 0.47 -2.63 -13.26
N ASN A 29 -0.55 -2.20 -14.01
CA ASN A 29 -1.96 -2.25 -13.59
C ASN A 29 -2.58 -3.56 -14.09
N ASP A 30 -2.89 -4.50 -13.19
CA ASP A 30 -3.62 -5.72 -13.55
C ASP A 30 -5.09 -5.40 -13.83
N ALA A 31 -5.70 -4.59 -12.96
CA ALA A 31 -7.04 -4.08 -13.14
C ALA A 31 -7.22 -2.80 -12.32
N ILE A 32 -7.82 -1.76 -12.92
CA ILE A 32 -8.05 -0.50 -12.22
C ILE A 32 -9.34 0.15 -12.72
N SER A 33 -10.12 0.71 -11.81
CA SER A 33 -11.37 1.42 -12.08
C SER A 33 -11.55 2.51 -11.03
N GLY A 34 -11.66 3.77 -11.45
CA GLY A 34 -11.89 4.90 -10.52
C GLY A 34 -10.76 5.17 -9.51
N ILE A 35 -9.56 4.65 -9.76
CA ILE A 35 -8.32 4.94 -9.03
C ILE A 35 -7.28 5.37 -10.08
N GLY A 36 -6.44 6.35 -9.76
CA GLY A 36 -5.37 6.82 -10.65
C GLY A 36 -4.04 6.14 -10.33
N HIS A 37 -3.34 5.65 -11.36
CA HIS A 37 -1.96 5.16 -11.27
C HIS A 37 -1.34 5.16 -12.68
N SER A 38 -0.07 5.53 -12.80
CA SER A 38 0.64 5.53 -14.09
C SER A 38 2.14 5.30 -13.94
N ASN A 39 2.79 4.84 -15.01
CA ASN A 39 4.22 4.52 -14.99
C ASN A 39 5.13 5.76 -14.97
N GLU A 40 4.60 6.96 -15.22
CA GLU A 40 5.31 8.23 -15.00
C GLU A 40 5.48 8.54 -13.51
N HIS A 41 4.55 8.05 -12.68
CA HIS A 41 4.55 8.19 -11.22
C HIS A 41 4.30 6.83 -10.56
N PRO A 42 5.21 5.85 -10.71
CA PRO A 42 4.95 4.44 -10.40
C PRO A 42 4.79 4.14 -8.90
N ALA A 43 5.06 5.12 -8.03
CA ALA A 43 4.81 5.01 -6.59
C ALA A 43 3.47 5.63 -6.17
N ASP A 44 2.83 6.43 -7.02
CA ASP A 44 1.70 7.27 -6.66
C ASP A 44 0.38 6.61 -7.03
N ILE A 45 -0.43 6.37 -6.01
CA ILE A 45 -1.82 5.92 -6.16
C ILE A 45 -2.73 7.10 -5.84
N ARG A 46 -3.46 7.61 -6.83
CA ARG A 46 -4.33 8.77 -6.69
C ARG A 46 -5.78 8.36 -6.46
N ILE A 47 -6.40 8.96 -5.46
CA ILE A 47 -7.83 8.82 -5.19
C ILE A 47 -8.62 9.71 -6.14
N GLU A 48 -9.49 9.14 -6.95
CA GLU A 48 -10.33 9.91 -7.90
C GLU A 48 -11.69 10.30 -7.30
N SER A 49 -12.17 9.60 -6.27
CA SER A 49 -13.43 9.93 -5.59
C SER A 49 -13.32 9.81 -4.07
N SER A 50 -13.87 10.78 -3.33
CA SER A 50 -13.85 10.73 -1.86
C SER A 50 -14.66 9.55 -1.31
N GLY A 51 -14.17 8.93 -0.24
CA GLY A 51 -14.83 7.80 0.39
C GLY A 51 -13.96 7.08 1.42
N THR A 52 -14.49 6.02 2.00
CA THR A 52 -13.71 5.07 2.80
C THR A 52 -13.24 3.96 1.89
N TYR A 53 -11.94 3.67 1.96
CA TYR A 53 -11.31 2.62 1.19
C TYR A 53 -10.67 1.61 2.14
N VAL A 54 -10.66 0.35 1.73
CA VAL A 54 -9.72 -0.65 2.24
C VAL A 54 -8.57 -0.75 1.25
N LEU A 55 -7.35 -0.82 1.75
CA LEU A 55 -6.16 -1.06 0.94
C LEU A 55 -5.27 -2.10 1.62
N ILE A 56 -4.60 -2.89 0.81
CA ILE A 56 -3.73 -3.99 1.20
C ILE A 56 -2.50 -3.95 0.29
N ALA A 57 -1.34 -3.72 0.87
CA ALA A 57 -0.04 -3.87 0.25
C ALA A 57 0.59 -5.18 0.76
N ALA A 58 0.96 -6.06 -0.17
CA ALA A 58 1.54 -7.37 0.12
C ALA A 58 2.91 -7.52 -0.54
N PRO A 59 3.97 -6.87 -0.02
CA PRO A 59 5.34 -7.07 -0.49
C PRO A 59 5.88 -8.49 -0.23
N GLN A 60 6.55 -9.06 -1.24
CA GLN A 60 7.33 -10.29 -1.16
C GLN A 60 8.76 -9.95 -0.72
N VAL A 61 9.04 -10.08 0.56
CA VAL A 61 10.34 -9.71 1.16
C VAL A 61 11.37 -10.80 0.99
N GLY A 62 12.64 -10.38 0.94
CA GLY A 62 13.80 -11.27 0.98
C GLY A 62 15.09 -10.48 0.88
N ARG A 63 16.21 -11.17 0.75
CA ARG A 63 17.53 -10.58 0.46
C ARG A 63 18.38 -11.49 -0.40
N THR A 64 19.48 -10.96 -0.92
CA THR A 64 20.39 -11.69 -1.84
C THR A 64 21.65 -12.23 -1.16
N SER A 65 21.95 -11.77 0.05
CA SER A 65 23.13 -12.17 0.83
C SER A 65 22.97 -11.72 2.29
N GLY A 66 23.93 -12.10 3.14
CA GLY A 66 24.02 -11.62 4.52
C GLY A 66 23.65 -12.70 5.53
N ASN A 67 24.26 -12.61 6.71
CA ASN A 67 24.07 -13.57 7.80
C ASN A 67 23.42 -12.88 8.99
N GLY A 68 22.46 -13.56 9.61
CA GLY A 68 21.76 -13.07 10.79
C GLY A 68 20.62 -12.10 10.48
N PRO A 69 19.79 -11.76 11.49
CA PRO A 69 18.56 -11.01 11.30
C PRO A 69 18.83 -9.61 10.74
N SER A 70 17.97 -9.19 9.81
CA SER A 70 17.89 -7.81 9.33
C SER A 70 16.44 -7.43 9.14
N SER A 71 16.07 -6.24 9.60
CA SER A 71 14.69 -5.75 9.55
C SER A 71 14.42 -4.97 8.28
N ILE A 72 13.18 -5.08 7.81
CA ILE A 72 12.60 -4.24 6.77
C ILE A 72 11.22 -3.78 7.22
N ASP A 73 10.96 -2.49 7.05
CA ASP A 73 9.74 -1.81 7.48
C ASP A 73 8.92 -1.37 6.28
N PHE A 74 7.59 -1.44 6.42
CA PHE A 74 6.66 -0.90 5.43
C PHE A 74 5.54 -0.12 6.11
N TRP A 75 5.23 1.05 5.57
CA TRP A 75 4.11 1.86 6.04
C TRP A 75 3.42 2.57 4.88
N LEU A 76 2.32 3.25 5.19
CA LEU A 76 1.57 3.99 4.21
C LEU A 76 1.80 5.48 4.40
N ARG A 77 1.94 6.20 3.30
CA ARG A 77 2.08 7.66 3.27
C ARG A 77 0.96 8.26 2.45
N LYS A 78 0.42 9.37 2.92
CA LYS A 78 -0.61 10.15 2.24
C LYS A 78 -0.15 11.59 2.09
N ASN A 79 -0.13 12.11 0.86
CA ASN A 79 0.24 13.50 0.57
C ASN A 79 1.57 13.92 1.23
N GLY A 80 2.57 13.04 1.20
CA GLY A 80 3.87 13.29 1.83
C GLY A 80 3.93 13.09 3.35
N GLN A 81 2.82 12.78 4.02
CA GLN A 81 2.74 12.55 5.46
C GLN A 81 2.48 11.08 5.78
N ASP A 82 3.27 10.51 6.69
CA ASP A 82 3.10 9.11 7.09
C ASP A 82 1.79 8.92 7.86
N ILE A 83 1.04 7.88 7.48
CA ILE A 83 -0.21 7.54 8.15
C ILE A 83 0.12 6.93 9.51
N PRO A 84 -0.37 7.50 10.64
CA PRO A 84 -0.10 6.96 11.97
C PRO A 84 -0.50 5.49 12.10
N ASN A 85 0.29 4.71 12.83
CA ASN A 85 0.04 3.29 13.10
C ASN A 85 -0.09 2.39 11.86
N SER A 86 0.46 2.80 10.70
CA SER A 86 0.46 1.99 9.47
C SER A 86 1.75 1.21 9.24
N ASN A 87 2.72 1.30 10.15
CA ASN A 87 4.00 0.62 10.00
C ASN A 87 3.93 -0.83 10.45
N ILE A 88 4.59 -1.70 9.69
CA ILE A 88 4.80 -3.12 9.96
C ILE A 88 6.28 -3.44 9.76
N ARG A 89 6.76 -4.50 10.41
CA ARG A 89 8.15 -4.96 10.31
C ARG A 89 8.20 -6.43 9.97
N ALA A 90 9.11 -6.78 9.05
CA ALA A 90 9.57 -8.14 8.86
C ALA A 90 11.05 -8.26 9.24
N VAL A 91 11.44 -9.46 9.66
CA VAL A 91 12.83 -9.79 10.00
C VAL A 91 13.27 -10.95 9.12
N VAL A 92 14.27 -10.69 8.29
CA VAL A 92 14.83 -11.65 7.33
C VAL A 92 16.10 -12.26 7.96
N ASN A 93 16.09 -13.59 8.16
CA ASN A 93 17.10 -14.29 8.98
C ASN A 93 18.30 -14.85 8.21
N ASP A 94 18.13 -15.15 6.93
CA ASP A 94 19.15 -15.60 5.96
C ASP A 94 18.75 -15.14 4.54
N ASP A 95 19.54 -15.45 3.52
CA ASP A 95 19.29 -15.10 2.11
C ASP A 95 18.32 -16.06 1.40
N ASP A 96 18.04 -17.23 1.98
CA ASP A 96 17.00 -18.16 1.52
C ASP A 96 15.61 -17.77 2.00
N HIS A 97 15.50 -16.94 3.04
CA HIS A 97 14.23 -16.47 3.59
C HIS A 97 13.45 -15.67 2.53
N LYS A 98 12.18 -16.06 2.34
CA LYS A 98 11.18 -15.37 1.53
C LYS A 98 9.85 -15.37 2.30
N ASP A 99 9.21 -14.21 2.43
CA ASP A 99 7.90 -14.09 3.07
C ASP A 99 7.05 -13.01 2.40
N VAL A 100 5.73 -13.05 2.62
CA VAL A 100 4.80 -12.01 2.18
C VAL A 100 4.25 -11.31 3.39
N ILE A 101 4.47 -10.00 3.45
CA ILE A 101 4.06 -9.22 4.61
C ILE A 101 2.85 -8.37 4.25
N VAL A 102 1.82 -8.40 5.07
CA VAL A 102 0.59 -7.66 4.82
C VAL A 102 0.63 -6.33 5.57
N ASN A 103 0.69 -5.23 4.82
CA ASN A 103 0.38 -3.90 5.31
C ASN A 103 -1.01 -3.49 4.83
N GLN A 104 -1.92 -3.16 5.74
CA GLN A 104 -3.29 -2.81 5.40
C GLN A 104 -3.79 -1.62 6.19
N THR A 105 -4.69 -0.85 5.60
CA THR A 105 -5.48 0.14 6.33
C THR A 105 -6.88 0.25 5.75
N MET A 106 -7.78 0.81 6.55
CA MET A 106 -9.13 1.15 6.13
C MET A 106 -9.46 2.51 6.70
N MET A 107 -9.55 3.53 5.85
CA MET A 107 -9.72 4.91 6.30
C MET A 107 -10.38 5.80 5.25
N PRO A 108 -10.91 6.97 5.64
CA PRO A 108 -11.42 7.94 4.68
C PRO A 108 -10.28 8.62 3.90
N PHE A 109 -10.49 8.76 2.60
CA PHE A 109 -9.65 9.53 1.69
C PHE A 109 -10.49 10.56 0.94
N GLN A 110 -9.85 11.67 0.57
CA GLN A 110 -10.44 12.70 -0.29
C GLN A 110 -9.99 12.51 -1.73
N ALA A 111 -10.85 12.90 -2.68
CA ALA A 111 -10.44 13.02 -4.08
C ALA A 111 -9.20 13.93 -4.19
N GLY A 112 -8.20 13.48 -4.94
CA GLY A 112 -6.90 14.13 -5.07
C GLY A 112 -5.85 13.69 -4.04
N ASP A 113 -6.21 12.93 -3.00
CA ASP A 113 -5.22 12.32 -2.11
C ASP A 113 -4.30 11.39 -2.93
N ILE A 114 -2.99 11.47 -2.66
CA ILE A 114 -1.96 10.59 -3.20
C ILE A 114 -1.48 9.68 -2.08
N ILE A 115 -1.45 8.38 -2.36
CA ILE A 115 -1.02 7.34 -1.44
C ILE A 115 0.26 6.70 -1.98
N ASN A 116 1.21 6.43 -1.08
CA ASN A 116 2.40 5.65 -1.36
C ASN A 116 2.53 4.51 -0.35
N VAL A 117 3.06 3.37 -0.82
CA VAL A 117 3.65 2.36 0.07
C VAL A 117 5.12 2.74 0.26
N MET A 118 5.54 2.87 1.50
CA MET A 118 6.92 3.21 1.86
C MET A 118 7.65 1.96 2.34
N MET A 119 8.95 1.90 2.09
CA MET A 119 9.85 0.83 2.50
C MET A 119 11.12 1.42 3.11
N ALA A 120 11.61 0.85 4.22
CA ALA A 120 12.93 1.15 4.76
C ALA A 120 13.64 -0.14 5.19
N VAL A 121 14.92 -0.23 4.89
CA VAL A 121 15.77 -1.37 5.27
C VAL A 121 16.67 -0.98 6.42
N GLU A 122 16.93 -1.91 7.34
CA GLU A 122 17.83 -1.68 8.48
C GLU A 122 19.28 -1.41 8.05
N LYS A 123 19.71 -2.03 6.96
CA LYS A 123 21.06 -1.90 6.38
C LYS A 123 21.05 -2.16 4.89
N THR A 124 22.05 -1.60 4.21
CA THR A 124 22.29 -1.76 2.78
C THR A 124 23.41 -2.77 2.52
N GLY A 125 23.67 -3.10 1.25
CA GLY A 125 24.77 -3.99 0.85
C GLY A 125 24.45 -5.49 0.90
N GLU A 126 23.37 -5.89 1.58
CA GLU A 126 22.91 -7.29 1.64
C GLU A 126 21.81 -7.62 0.60
N GLY A 127 21.35 -6.61 -0.15
CA GLY A 127 20.25 -6.74 -1.10
C GLY A 127 18.89 -6.99 -0.42
N LEU A 128 18.71 -6.53 0.82
CA LEU A 128 17.42 -6.56 1.50
C LEU A 128 16.41 -5.68 0.76
N GLY A 129 15.17 -6.16 0.63
CA GLY A 129 14.11 -5.44 -0.07
C GLY A 129 12.95 -6.36 -0.43
N ILE A 130 12.34 -6.10 -1.58
CA ILE A 130 11.29 -6.94 -2.15
C ILE A 130 11.70 -7.51 -3.51
N GLU A 131 11.17 -8.68 -3.88
CA GLU A 131 11.60 -9.40 -5.07
C GLU A 131 10.50 -10.05 -5.87
N ALA A 132 10.65 -9.99 -7.19
CA ALA A 132 9.79 -10.66 -8.13
C ALA A 132 10.43 -11.99 -8.53
N ILE A 133 9.75 -13.10 -8.26
CA ILE A 133 10.30 -14.44 -8.44
C ILE A 133 9.64 -15.10 -9.65
N LYS A 134 10.45 -15.37 -10.68
CA LYS A 134 10.02 -16.08 -11.89
C LYS A 134 10.51 -17.52 -11.88
N THR A 135 9.58 -18.46 -11.75
CA THR A 135 9.86 -19.90 -11.89
C THR A 135 9.33 -20.41 -13.24
N GLN A 136 10.13 -21.19 -13.96
CA GLN A 136 9.71 -21.74 -15.26
C GLN A 136 8.40 -22.55 -15.13
N GLY A 137 7.44 -22.26 -16.00
CA GLY A 137 6.14 -22.94 -16.03
C GLY A 137 5.16 -22.51 -14.93
N ARG A 138 5.47 -21.46 -14.14
CA ARG A 138 4.58 -20.91 -13.11
C ARG A 138 4.31 -19.42 -13.38
N PRO A 139 3.18 -18.87 -12.92
CA PRO A 139 2.97 -17.42 -12.91
C PRO A 139 4.09 -16.69 -12.17
N LEU A 140 4.30 -15.43 -12.54
CA LEU A 140 5.21 -14.54 -11.81
C LEU A 140 4.70 -14.36 -10.38
N ILE A 141 5.61 -14.45 -9.41
CA ILE A 141 5.38 -13.92 -8.06
C ILE A 141 5.84 -12.45 -8.12
N PRO A 142 4.94 -11.45 -8.08
CA PRO A 142 5.33 -10.05 -8.10
C PRO A 142 6.03 -9.66 -6.80
N SER A 143 6.87 -8.63 -6.85
CA SER A 143 7.54 -8.11 -5.64
C SER A 143 6.59 -7.41 -4.69
N ILE A 144 5.46 -6.91 -5.19
CA ILE A 144 4.34 -6.42 -4.39
C ILE A 144 3.04 -6.59 -5.16
N ILE A 145 1.97 -6.91 -4.43
CA ILE A 145 0.58 -6.73 -4.87
C ILE A 145 -0.04 -5.64 -4.02
N PHE A 146 -0.53 -4.57 -4.65
CA PHE A 146 -1.35 -3.55 -4.03
C PHE A 146 -2.79 -3.72 -4.47
N SER A 147 -3.69 -3.93 -3.50
CA SER A 147 -5.13 -4.02 -3.71
C SER A 147 -5.83 -2.88 -2.99
N MET A 148 -6.82 -2.27 -3.65
CA MET A 148 -7.62 -1.20 -3.06
C MET A 148 -9.06 -1.29 -3.52
N HIS A 149 -10.00 -1.01 -2.61
CA HIS A 149 -11.43 -1.01 -2.92
C HIS A 149 -12.15 0.07 -2.12
N LYS A 150 -13.02 0.84 -2.79
CA LYS A 150 -13.93 1.76 -2.10
C LYS A 150 -15.06 0.98 -1.47
N ILE A 151 -15.19 1.09 -0.16
CA ILE A 151 -16.22 0.36 0.61
C ILE A 151 -17.37 1.24 1.05
N LYS A 152 -17.21 2.56 0.97
CA LYS A 152 -18.24 3.53 1.35
C LYS A 152 -18.02 4.87 0.65
N ASP A 153 -19.06 5.43 0.07
CA ASP A 153 -19.04 6.81 -0.40
C ASP A 153 -18.88 7.79 0.77
N GLN A 154 -18.18 8.90 0.53
CA GLN A 154 -18.23 10.01 1.46
C GLN A 154 -19.64 10.61 1.43
N VAL A 155 -20.28 10.64 2.59
CA VAL A 155 -21.54 11.35 2.77
C VAL A 155 -21.21 12.71 3.38
N ASN A 156 -21.44 13.79 2.64
CA ASN A 156 -21.33 15.13 3.20
C ASN A 156 -22.53 15.34 4.12
N GLY A 157 -22.29 15.17 5.41
CA GLY A 157 -23.28 15.26 6.47
C GLY A 157 -23.76 13.90 6.99
N HIS A 158 -24.28 13.92 8.21
CA HIS A 158 -24.80 12.73 8.88
C HIS A 158 -26.10 13.06 9.61
N TRP A 159 -26.97 12.06 9.71
CA TRP A 159 -28.16 12.17 10.55
C TRP A 159 -27.76 12.04 12.00
N ALA A 160 -27.82 13.15 12.75
CA ALA A 160 -27.69 13.12 14.19
C ALA A 160 -29.08 12.99 14.83
N SER A 161 -29.21 12.14 15.85
CA SER A 161 -30.38 12.14 16.71
C SER A 161 -30.17 13.20 17.81
N SER A 162 -31.08 14.18 17.91
CA SER A 162 -31.10 15.00 19.12
C SER A 162 -31.45 14.08 20.31
N GLU A 163 -30.70 14.18 21.41
CA GLU A 163 -31.07 13.53 22.67
C GLU A 163 -32.56 13.79 22.95
N LYS A 164 -33.34 12.72 23.13
CA LYS A 164 -34.82 12.64 23.08
C LYS A 164 -35.48 12.28 21.74
N GLY A 165 -34.78 11.52 20.90
CA GLY A 165 -35.35 10.37 20.18
C GLY A 165 -36.52 10.60 19.20
N THR A 166 -36.81 11.83 18.79
CA THR A 166 -37.99 12.11 17.94
C THR A 166 -37.73 13.00 16.73
N LYS A 167 -36.53 13.58 16.57
CA LYS A 167 -36.11 14.27 15.34
C LYS A 167 -34.70 13.87 14.93
N LYS A 168 -34.57 13.37 13.70
CA LYS A 168 -33.28 13.25 13.00
C LYS A 168 -33.00 14.60 12.35
N ILE A 169 -31.87 15.20 12.68
CA ILE A 169 -31.43 16.47 12.10
C ILE A 169 -30.30 16.13 11.13
N TRP A 170 -30.38 16.69 9.92
CA TRP A 170 -29.25 16.63 9.00
C TRP A 170 -28.19 17.60 9.50
N VAL A 171 -27.01 17.07 9.82
CA VAL A 171 -25.86 17.86 10.20
C VAL A 171 -24.93 17.87 9.01
N GLU A 172 -24.70 19.04 8.41
CA GLU A 172 -23.66 19.22 7.39
C GLU A 172 -22.28 19.02 8.03
N GLY A 173 -21.38 18.38 7.29
CA GLY A 173 -19.99 18.15 7.70
C GLY A 173 -19.06 19.22 7.16
#